data_AF-W1XFD0-F1
#
_entry.id   AF-W1XFD0-F1
#
_cell.length_a   1.000
_cell.length_b   1.000
_cell.length_c   1.000
_cell.angle_alpha   90.00
_cell.angle_beta   90.00
_cell.angle_gamma   90.00
#
_symmetry.space_group_name_H-M   'P 1'
#
loop_
_entity.id
_entity.type
_entity.pdbx_description
1 polymer ?
#
loop_
_entity_poly.entity_id
_entity_poly.type
_entity_poly.pdbx_seq_one_letter_code
_entity_poly.pdbx_strand_id
1 'polypeptide(L)'
;NEIVWLTADEEDEYTVAQANSKLNADGTFAEKVVMGRHQGVNQEYPASSVDYMDVSPKQVVAVATACIPFLENDDSNRALMGANMQRQA
;
A
#
# COMPACT_ATOMS: atom_id res chain seq x y z
N ASN A 1 -11.12 10.28 -9.15
CA ASN A 1 -10.64 8.89 -9.05
C ASN A 1 -11.81 7.99 -8.76
N GLU A 2 -11.95 6.95 -9.56
CA GLU A 2 -12.86 5.85 -9.31
C GLU A 2 -12.13 4.80 -8.46
N ILE A 3 -12.85 4.15 -7.54
CA ILE A 3 -12.29 3.10 -6.69
C ILE A 3 -12.85 1.77 -7.18
N VAL A 4 -11.96 0.85 -7.53
CA VAL A 4 -12.29 -0.50 -7.99
C VAL A 4 -11.87 -1.49 -6.92
N TRP A 5 -12.77 -2.42 -6.58
CA TRP A 5 -12.47 -3.52 -5.67
C TRP A 5 -12.05 -4.73 -6.50
N LEU A 6 -10.84 -5.21 -6.26
CA LEU A 6 -10.27 -6.37 -6.94
C LEU A 6 -10.14 -7.53 -5.95
N THR A 7 -10.44 -8.73 -6.42
CA THR A 7 -10.06 -9.97 -5.74
C THR A 7 -8.58 -10.28 -6.00
N ALA A 8 -8.00 -11.22 -5.25
CA ALA A 8 -6.59 -11.59 -5.42
C ALA A 8 -6.28 -12.10 -6.83
N ASP A 9 -7.17 -12.92 -7.41
CA ASP A 9 -6.99 -13.46 -8.76
C ASP A 9 -7.09 -12.37 -9.83
N GLU A 10 -7.96 -11.38 -9.65
CA GLU A 10 -8.07 -10.23 -10.56
C GLU A 10 -6.86 -9.29 -10.45
N GLU A 11 -6.34 -9.06 -9.24
CA GLU A 11 -5.17 -8.20 -9.01
C GLU A 11 -3.92 -8.73 -9.73
N ASP A 12 -3.76 -10.05 -9.83
CA ASP A 12 -2.62 -10.71 -10.49
C ASP A 12 -2.50 -10.38 -12.00
N GLU A 13 -3.57 -9.90 -12.64
CA GLU A 13 -3.55 -9.47 -14.05
C GLU A 13 -3.01 -8.04 -14.24
N TYR A 14 -2.86 -7.26 -13.16
CA TYR A 14 -2.56 -5.83 -13.23
C TYR A 14 -1.26 -5.46 -12.51
N THR A 15 -0.69 -4.31 -12.87
CA THR A 15 0.41 -3.68 -12.14
C THR A 15 -0.14 -2.61 -11.20
N VAL A 16 0.05 -2.80 -9.90
CA VAL A 16 -0.46 -1.90 -8.85
C VAL A 16 0.67 -1.08 -8.23
N ALA A 17 0.63 0.24 -8.33
CA ALA A 17 1.58 1.14 -7.70
C ALA A 17 1.29 1.36 -6.21
N GLN A 18 2.34 1.63 -5.43
CA GLN A 18 2.22 1.92 -4.00
C GLN A 18 1.59 3.29 -3.73
N ALA A 19 0.82 3.39 -2.64
CA ALA A 19 0.10 4.60 -2.25
C ALA A 19 1.00 5.80 -1.87
N ASN A 20 2.28 5.54 -1.60
CA ASN A 20 3.29 6.56 -1.26
C ASN A 20 4.00 7.14 -2.51
N SER A 21 3.68 6.67 -3.71
CA SER A 21 4.23 7.19 -4.96
C SER A 21 3.91 8.68 -5.12
N LYS A 22 4.91 9.50 -5.46
CA LYS A 22 4.70 10.94 -5.64
C LYS A 22 3.87 11.22 -6.88
N LEU A 23 2.83 12.02 -6.72
CA LEU A 23 1.95 12.46 -7.79
C LEU A 23 2.11 13.96 -8.06
N ASN A 24 1.92 14.35 -9.31
CA ASN A 24 1.75 15.73 -9.74
C ASN A 24 0.33 16.22 -9.37
N ALA A 25 0.10 17.54 -9.48
CA ALA A 25 -1.20 18.15 -9.16
C ALA A 25 -2.34 17.69 -10.08
N ASP A 26 -2.02 17.15 -11.25
CA ASP A 26 -2.97 16.57 -12.21
C ASP A 26 -3.28 15.08 -11.94
N GLY A 27 -2.65 14.48 -10.92
CA GLY A 27 -2.81 13.07 -10.56
C GLY A 27 -1.90 12.11 -11.33
N THR A 28 -1.02 12.59 -12.21
CA THR A 28 -0.01 11.76 -12.87
C THR A 28 1.16 11.46 -11.94
N PHE A 29 1.92 10.39 -12.19
CA PHE A 29 3.14 10.12 -11.43
C PHE A 29 4.20 11.20 -11.70
N ALA A 30 4.82 11.70 -10.63
CA ALA A 30 5.91 12.69 -10.73
C ALA A 30 7.22 12.05 -11.24
N GLU A 31 7.38 10.75 -11.03
CA GLU A 31 8.56 9.97 -11.41
C GLU A 31 8.23 9.07 -12.61
N LYS A 32 9.20 8.85 -13.50
CA LYS A 32 9.02 8.02 -14.71
C LYS A 32 9.01 6.53 -14.41
N VAL A 33 9.60 6.15 -13.28
CA VAL A 33 9.69 4.80 -12.76
C VAL A 33 9.14 4.84 -11.35
N VAL A 34 8.27 3.90 -11.02
CA VAL A 34 7.61 3.82 -9.71
C VAL A 34 7.66 2.40 -9.18
N MET A 35 7.68 2.26 -7.85
CA MET A 35 7.56 0.97 -7.20
C MET A 35 6.12 0.47 -7.30
N GLY A 36 5.97 -0.75 -7.79
CA GLY A 36 4.69 -1.42 -7.87
C GLY A 36 4.80 -2.92 -7.61
N ARG A 37 3.66 -3.59 -7.64
CA ARG A 37 3.57 -5.04 -7.55
C ARG A 37 2.78 -5.63 -8.70
N HIS A 38 3.21 -6.81 -9.13
CA HIS A 38 2.52 -7.67 -10.08
C HIS A 38 2.75 -9.11 -9.66
N GLN A 39 1.70 -9.93 -9.56
CA GLN A 39 1.79 -11.35 -9.15
C GLN A 39 2.56 -11.55 -7.84
N GLY A 40 2.34 -10.67 -6.86
CA GLY A 40 3.02 -10.69 -5.56
C GLY A 40 4.49 -10.26 -5.56
N VAL A 41 5.07 -9.89 -6.70
CA VAL A 41 6.46 -9.44 -6.81
C VAL A 41 6.55 -7.92 -6.83
N ASN A 42 7.29 -7.36 -5.87
CA ASN A 42 7.58 -5.93 -5.82
C ASN A 42 8.79 -5.60 -6.70
N GLN A 43 8.61 -4.71 -7.67
CA GLN A 43 9.69 -4.25 -8.55
C GLN A 43 9.39 -2.84 -9.08
N GLU A 44 10.36 -2.28 -9.80
CA GLU A 44 10.22 -1.00 -10.48
C GLU A 44 9.52 -1.17 -11.83
N TYR A 45 8.53 -0.32 -12.09
CA TYR A 45 7.80 -0.28 -13.35
C TYR A 45 7.83 1.13 -13.95
N PRO A 46 7.85 1.26 -15.29
CA PRO A 46 7.52 2.52 -15.93
C PRO A 46 6.15 3.02 -15.45
N ALA A 47 6.04 4.31 -15.12
CA ALA A 47 4.78 4.91 -14.70
C ALA A 47 3.64 4.75 -15.73
N SER A 48 4.00 4.58 -17.01
CA SER A 48 3.06 4.34 -18.11
C SER A 48 2.50 2.91 -18.17
N SER A 49 3.09 1.95 -17.45
CA SER A 49 2.64 0.55 -17.41
C SER A 49 1.95 0.19 -16.10
N VAL A 50 1.58 1.17 -15.29
CA VAL A 50 0.82 0.98 -14.05
C VAL A 50 -0.65 1.12 -14.36
N ASP A 51 -1.44 0.14 -13.93
CA ASP A 51 -2.88 0.09 -14.18
C ASP A 51 -3.68 0.70 -13.00
N TYR A 52 -3.27 0.37 -11.77
CA TYR A 52 -3.94 0.81 -10.55
C TYR A 52 -2.95 1.34 -9.51
N MET A 53 -3.47 2.00 -8.48
CA MET A 53 -2.71 2.49 -7.34
C MET A 53 -3.44 2.16 -6.04
N ASP A 54 -2.69 1.75 -5.02
CA ASP A 54 -3.20 1.54 -3.67
C ASP A 54 -3.91 2.79 -3.13
N VAL A 55 -5.03 2.60 -2.44
CA VAL A 55 -5.88 3.71 -1.96
C VAL A 55 -5.24 4.42 -0.75
N SER A 56 -4.55 3.66 0.10
CA SER A 56 -3.92 4.20 1.30
C SER A 56 -2.80 3.31 1.81
N PRO A 57 -1.70 3.86 2.38
CA PRO A 57 -0.69 3.06 3.07
C PRO A 57 -1.25 2.26 4.26
N LYS A 58 -2.40 2.68 4.82
CA LYS A 58 -3.03 2.01 5.95
C LYS A 58 -3.84 0.78 5.53
N GLN A 59 -4.09 0.55 4.24
CA GLN A 59 -4.95 -0.54 3.78
C GLN A 59 -4.37 -1.94 4.07
N VAL A 60 -3.05 -2.03 4.30
CA VAL A 60 -2.35 -3.29 4.58
C VAL A 60 -2.35 -3.68 6.06
N VAL A 61 -2.81 -2.80 6.96
CA VAL A 61 -2.81 -3.04 8.41
C VAL A 61 -4.23 -3.05 8.98
N ALA A 62 -4.45 -3.88 9.99
CA ALA A 62 -5.70 -3.91 10.73
C ALA A 62 -5.92 -2.62 11.54
N VAL A 63 -7.18 -2.33 11.88
CA VAL A 63 -7.58 -1.10 12.58
C VAL A 63 -6.78 -0.84 13.86
N ALA A 64 -6.59 -1.86 14.72
CA ALA A 64 -5.82 -1.70 15.95
C ALA A 64 -4.35 -1.33 15.69
N THR A 65 -3.71 -1.99 14.73
CA THR A 65 -2.32 -1.70 14.34
C THR A 65 -2.21 -0.31 13.70
N ALA A 66 -3.22 0.12 12.94
CA ALA A 66 -3.27 1.46 12.35
C ALA A 66 -3.39 2.60 13.39
N CYS A 67 -3.76 2.29 14.63
CA CYS A 67 -3.80 3.24 15.74
C CYS A 67 -2.45 3.39 16.47
N ILE A 68 -1.44 2.59 16.14
CA ILE A 68 -0.09 2.72 16.70
C ILE A 68 0.64 3.85 15.97
N PRO A 69 0.98 4.98 16.63
CA PRO A 69 1.73 6.05 15.99
C PRO A 69 3.17 5.61 15.71
N PHE A 70 3.77 6.12 14.64
CA PHE A 70 5.16 5.82 14.25
C PHE A 70 5.45 4.32 14.03
N LEU A 71 4.44 3.56 13.60
CA LEU A 71 4.50 2.12 13.35
C LEU A 71 5.67 1.72 12.43
N GLU A 72 6.01 2.57 11.47
CA GLU A 72 7.14 2.39 10.55
C GLU A 72 8.51 2.32 11.24
N ASN A 73 8.60 2.74 12.51
CA ASN A 73 9.82 2.72 13.31
C ASN A 73 9.87 1.54 14.30
N ASP A 74 8.80 0.75 14.39
CA ASP A 74 8.71 -0.41 15.29
C ASP A 74 8.87 -1.72 14.50
N ASP A 75 9.48 -2.73 15.13
CA ASP A 75 9.54 -4.07 14.53
C ASP A 75 8.19 -4.79 14.60
N SER A 76 8.00 -5.78 13.73
CA SER A 76 6.72 -6.49 13.60
C SER A 76 6.26 -7.18 14.90
N ASN A 77 7.17 -7.64 15.76
CA ASN A 77 6.80 -8.29 17.02
C ASN A 77 6.29 -7.26 18.03
N ARG A 78 6.93 -6.09 18.12
CA ARG A 78 6.45 -4.98 18.96
C ARG A 78 5.09 -4.46 18.50
N ALA A 79 4.90 -4.31 17.18
CA ALA A 79 3.61 -3.93 16.61
C ALA A 79 2.51 -4.96 16.95
N LEU A 80 2.81 -6.26 16.85
CA LEU A 80 1.88 -7.34 17.20
C LEU A 80 1.50 -7.30 18.68
N MET A 81 2.48 -7.16 19.57
CA MET A 81 2.24 -7.06 21.00
C MET A 81 1.41 -5.82 21.34
N GLY A 82 1.76 -4.65 20.79
CA GLY A 82 1.04 -3.40 21.01
C GLY A 82 -0.43 -3.49 20.59
N ALA A 83 -0.70 -4.04 19.40
CA ALA A 83 -2.07 -4.22 18.91
C ALA A 83 -2.88 -5.20 19.79
N ASN A 84 -2.24 -6.23 20.34
CA ASN A 84 -2.90 -7.19 21.25
C ASN A 84 -3.17 -6.59 22.63
N MET A 85 -2.24 -5.80 23.15
CA MET A 85 -2.41 -5.12 24.44
C MET A 85 -3.55 -4.09 24.39
N GLN A 86 -3.69 -3.34 23.28
CA GLN A 86 -4.80 -2.40 23.10
C GLN A 86 -6.17 -3.07 23.18
N ARG A 87 -6.29 -4.35 22.77
CA ARG A 87 -7.56 -5.10 22.85
C ARG A 87 -7.93 -5.57 24.25
N GLN A 88 -6.99 -5.51 25.19
CA GLN A 88 -7.17 -5.94 26.59
C GLN A 88 -7.33 -4.76 27.55
N ALA A 89 -7.27 -3.53 27.04
CA ALA A 89 -7.46 -2.31 27.83
C ALA A 89 -8.95 -2.01 28.10
#